data_AF-A0A947Z7X5-F1
#
_entry.id   AF-A0A947Z7X5-F1
#
_cell.length_a   1.000
_cell.length_b   1.000
_cell.length_c   1.000
_cell.angle_alpha   90.00
_cell.angle_beta   90.00
_cell.angle_gamma   90.00
#
_symmetry.space_group_name_H-M   'P 1'
#
loop_
_entity.id
_entity.type
_entity.pdbx_description
1 polymer ?
#
loop_
_entity_poly.entity_id
_entity_poly.type
_entity_poly.pdbx_seq_one_letter_code
_entity_poly.pdbx_strand_id
1 'polypeptide(L)'
;MAITKQFDCTQCGAQLEYDPDVGAPACPYCGHEEAVVHEKKDRKEAVEELDYLEFLQKGEPEEMQEQVTVQCEAWYAKTTLDPHVTASECPFCGTQIVTQGESERVIKPKSMVPFSVGKQKAIEVWQAWIQGLWFAPNKLKSSVKDAENLAGIYIPHWTYDAETQTAYDGERGDDYWVKENGEKKLKVKWRRVSGDVYVPFDDVLVVASDG
;
A
#
# COMPACT_ATOMS: atom_id res chain seq x y z
N MET A 1 26.63 7.79 2.06
CA MET A 1 26.30 7.15 3.36
C MET A 1 24.97 7.70 3.81
N ALA A 2 23.90 6.90 3.74
CA ALA A 2 22.60 7.31 4.27
C ALA A 2 22.73 7.39 5.79
N ILE A 3 22.63 8.60 6.34
CA ILE A 3 22.59 8.82 7.79
C ILE A 3 21.20 8.38 8.23
N THR A 4 21.09 7.26 8.92
CA THR A 4 19.85 6.90 9.64
C THR A 4 19.62 7.99 10.68
N LYS A 5 18.62 8.83 10.45
CA LYS A 5 18.28 9.93 11.35
C LYS A 5 17.61 9.33 12.58
N GLN A 6 18.36 9.22 13.68
CA GLN A 6 17.83 8.79 14.97
C GLN A 6 17.14 9.97 15.65
N PHE A 7 16.01 9.70 16.29
CA PHE A 7 15.25 10.67 17.07
C PHE A 7 15.30 10.25 18.53
N ASP A 8 15.85 11.10 19.38
CA ASP A 8 16.02 10.82 20.80
C ASP A 8 14.83 11.36 21.60
N CYS A 9 14.33 10.56 22.53
CA CYS A 9 13.24 10.92 23.42
C CYS A 9 13.62 12.10 24.30
N THR A 10 12.84 13.17 24.25
CA THR A 10 13.07 14.38 25.04
C THR A 10 12.96 14.20 26.56
N GLN A 11 12.34 13.11 27.05
CA GLN A 11 12.22 12.83 28.49
C GLN A 11 13.36 11.98 29.08
N CYS A 12 13.87 10.98 28.34
CA CYS A 12 14.83 10.02 28.88
C CYS A 12 16.06 9.78 28.01
N GLY A 13 16.11 10.33 26.79
CA GLY A 13 17.22 10.18 25.85
C GLY A 13 17.30 8.81 25.15
N ALA A 14 16.34 7.92 25.35
CA ALA A 14 16.24 6.68 24.57
C ALA A 14 15.76 6.96 23.14
N GLN A 15 16.09 6.10 22.19
CA GLN A 15 15.62 6.23 20.81
C GLN A 15 14.08 6.09 20.74
N LEU A 16 13.44 6.97 19.98
CA LEU A 16 12.01 6.89 19.66
C LEU A 16 11.76 5.90 18.53
N GLU A 17 10.65 5.17 18.64
CA GLU A 17 10.16 4.28 17.60
C GLU A 17 8.75 4.74 17.19
N TYR A 18 8.40 4.61 15.91
CA TYR A 18 7.05 4.93 15.47
C TYR A 18 6.07 3.88 16.00
N ASP A 19 5.05 4.32 16.75
CA ASP A 19 3.97 3.48 17.24
C ASP A 19 2.72 3.63 16.36
N PRO A 20 2.33 2.58 15.61
CA PRO A 20 1.13 2.61 14.77
C PRO A 20 -0.19 2.79 15.55
N ASP A 21 -0.25 2.34 16.81
CA ASP A 21 -1.48 2.38 17.60
C ASP A 21 -1.77 3.81 18.10
N VAL A 22 -0.72 4.59 18.34
CA VAL A 22 -0.81 6.03 18.70
C VAL A 22 -0.73 6.92 17.44
N GLY A 23 -0.13 6.44 16.36
CA GLY A 23 0.07 7.20 15.13
C GLY A 23 1.21 8.22 15.22
N ALA A 24 2.17 7.98 16.12
CA ALA A 24 3.23 8.92 16.44
C ALA A 24 4.47 8.21 17.01
N PRO A 25 5.66 8.85 17.02
CA PRO A 25 6.81 8.34 17.76
C PRO A 25 6.51 8.18 19.25
N ALA A 26 6.78 7.00 19.79
CA ALA A 26 6.68 6.68 21.20
C ALA A 26 8.01 6.11 21.71
N CYS A 27 8.33 6.42 22.97
CA CYS A 27 9.52 5.91 23.62
C CYS A 27 9.24 4.55 24.24
N PRO A 28 9.91 3.46 23.81
CA PRO A 28 9.67 2.12 24.35
C PRO A 28 10.13 1.97 25.81
N TYR A 29 10.96 2.90 26.31
CA TYR A 29 11.50 2.83 27.66
C TYR A 29 10.64 3.54 28.72
N CYS A 30 10.21 4.77 28.44
CA CYS A 30 9.46 5.60 29.39
C CYS A 30 7.99 5.83 29.01
N GLY A 31 7.57 5.42 27.81
CA GLY A 31 6.21 5.62 27.30
C GLY A 31 5.89 7.05 26.87
N HIS A 32 6.91 7.92 26.75
CA HIS A 32 6.68 9.28 26.23
C HIS A 32 6.29 9.24 24.75
N GLU A 33 5.15 9.83 24.43
CA GLU A 33 4.67 10.03 23.06
C GLU A 33 5.03 11.45 22.58
N GLU A 34 5.61 11.54 21.40
CA GLU A 34 5.91 12.82 20.74
C GLU A 34 4.93 13.04 19.60
N ALA A 35 4.04 14.02 19.75
CA ALA A 35 3.04 14.31 18.74
C ALA A 35 3.70 14.76 17.43
N VAL A 36 3.36 14.09 16.32
CA VAL A 36 3.68 14.58 14.98
C VAL A 36 2.69 15.68 14.63
N VAL A 37 3.09 16.93 14.87
CA VAL A 37 2.27 18.08 14.51
C VAL A 37 2.39 18.30 13.01
N HIS A 38 1.36 17.90 12.27
CA HIS A 38 1.17 18.33 10.88
C HIS A 38 0.36 19.62 10.88
N GLU A 39 0.93 20.74 10.44
CA GLU A 39 0.11 21.92 10.18
C GLU A 39 -0.87 21.61 9.03
N LYS A 40 -2.05 22.22 9.04
CA LYS A 40 -3.03 22.01 7.96
C LYS A 40 -2.48 22.42 6.58
N LYS A 41 -1.51 23.33 6.56
CA LYS A 41 -0.78 23.75 5.37
C LYS A 41 0.12 22.63 4.85
N ASP A 42 0.82 21.94 5.74
CA ASP A 42 1.67 20.79 5.41
C ASP A 42 0.89 19.67 4.74
N ARG A 43 -0.37 19.43 5.10
CA ARG A 43 -1.16 18.34 4.46
C ARG A 43 -1.49 18.58 2.99
N LYS A 44 -1.67 19.82 2.56
CA LYS A 44 -1.93 20.16 1.14
C LYS A 44 -0.64 20.36 0.34
N GLU A 45 0.46 20.67 1.01
CA GLU A 45 1.77 20.87 0.40
C GLU A 45 2.67 19.61 0.48
N ALA A 46 2.29 18.58 1.24
CA ALA A 46 3.13 17.41 1.50
C ALA A 46 3.36 16.53 0.26
N VAL A 47 2.40 16.47 -0.65
CA VAL A 47 2.54 15.74 -1.92
C VAL A 47 2.14 16.68 -3.03
N GLU A 48 3.15 17.26 -3.68
CA GLU A 48 2.94 18.07 -4.88
C GLU A 48 2.68 17.16 -6.08
N GLU A 49 1.46 17.25 -6.61
CA GLU A 49 1.05 16.67 -7.89
C GLU A 49 1.94 17.18 -9.02
N LEU A 50 2.29 16.28 -9.93
CA LEU A 50 3.15 16.58 -11.06
C LEU A 50 2.34 16.49 -12.34
N ASP A 51 2.49 17.47 -13.24
CA ASP A 51 1.96 17.34 -14.59
C ASP A 51 2.61 16.14 -15.28
N TYR A 52 1.78 15.19 -15.71
CA TYR A 52 2.23 13.92 -16.27
C TYR A 52 3.08 14.10 -17.54
N LEU A 53 2.66 14.98 -18.45
CA LEU A 53 3.37 15.18 -19.72
C LEU A 53 4.69 15.91 -19.52
N GLU A 54 4.72 16.92 -18.65
CA GLU A 54 5.93 17.62 -18.28
C GLU A 54 6.92 16.68 -17.58
N PHE A 55 6.44 15.83 -16.67
CA PHE A 55 7.26 14.84 -15.99
C PHE A 55 7.91 13.85 -16.98
N LEU A 56 7.15 13.33 -17.94
CA LEU A 56 7.68 12.44 -18.99
C LEU A 56 8.73 13.12 -19.88
N GLN A 57 8.56 14.42 -20.18
CA GLN A 57 9.50 15.17 -21.03
C GLN A 57 10.82 15.49 -20.32
N LYS A 58 10.81 15.68 -19.00
CA LYS A 58 12.02 15.95 -18.20
C LYS A 58 12.98 14.76 -18.14
N GLY A 59 12.51 13.53 -18.38
CA GLY A 59 13.35 12.32 -18.37
C GLY A 59 13.58 11.80 -16.95
N GLU A 60 14.81 11.39 -16.62
CA GLU A 60 15.12 10.93 -15.25
C GLU A 60 14.86 12.07 -14.24
N PRO A 61 14.07 11.82 -13.18
CA PRO A 61 13.85 12.82 -12.13
C PRO A 61 15.18 13.27 -11.51
N GLU A 62 15.29 14.54 -11.12
CA GLU A 62 16.49 15.01 -10.41
C GLU A 62 16.66 14.32 -9.04
N GLU A 63 15.57 13.85 -8.43
CA GLU A 63 15.53 13.17 -7.13
C GLU A 63 15.65 11.65 -7.23
N MET A 64 16.69 11.18 -7.92
CA MET A 64 17.10 9.78 -7.87
C MET A 64 18.03 9.56 -6.67
N GLN A 65 17.89 8.40 -6.01
CA GLN A 65 18.77 7.98 -4.93
C GLN A 65 19.39 6.61 -5.23
N GLU A 66 20.61 6.40 -4.79
CA GLU A 66 21.19 5.05 -4.76
C GLU A 66 20.61 4.28 -3.57
N GLN A 67 20.11 3.09 -3.84
CA GLN A 67 19.59 2.19 -2.83
C GLN A 67 20.19 0.81 -3.03
N VAL A 68 20.64 0.20 -1.93
CA VAL A 68 21.14 -1.17 -1.97
C VAL A 68 19.94 -2.10 -1.93
N THR A 69 19.74 -2.86 -3.01
CA THR A 69 18.67 -3.85 -3.13
C THR A 69 19.25 -5.25 -3.12
N VAL A 70 18.48 -6.19 -2.57
CA VAL A 70 18.77 -7.61 -2.61
C VAL A 70 17.62 -8.33 -3.30
N GLN A 71 17.96 -9.31 -4.13
CA GLN A 71 16.98 -10.13 -4.81
C GLN A 71 16.86 -11.49 -4.14
N CYS A 72 15.63 -11.93 -3.90
CA CYS A 72 15.35 -13.29 -3.47
C CYS A 72 15.46 -14.25 -4.67
N GLU A 73 16.28 -15.30 -4.60
CA GLU A 73 16.39 -16.27 -5.72
C GLU A 73 15.14 -17.15 -5.89
N ALA A 74 14.35 -17.33 -4.83
CA ALA A 74 13.16 -18.19 -4.85
C ALA A 74 11.90 -17.49 -5.38
N TRP A 75 11.76 -16.20 -5.09
CA TRP A 75 10.56 -15.41 -5.45
C TRP A 75 10.87 -14.28 -6.42
N TYR A 76 12.16 -14.05 -6.73
CA TYR A 76 12.67 -12.96 -7.58
C TYR A 76 12.35 -11.55 -7.11
N ALA A 77 11.67 -11.40 -5.96
CA ALA A 77 11.38 -10.10 -5.40
C ALA A 77 12.64 -9.36 -4.96
N LYS A 78 12.68 -8.06 -5.27
CA LYS A 78 13.71 -7.14 -4.81
C LYS A 78 13.25 -6.41 -3.56
N THR A 79 14.10 -6.38 -2.54
CA THR A 79 13.86 -5.64 -1.30
C THR A 79 15.08 -4.84 -0.92
N THR A 80 14.89 -3.78 -0.15
CA THR A 80 15.97 -2.96 0.39
C THR A 80 16.35 -3.45 1.79
N LEU A 81 17.65 -3.54 2.07
CA LEU A 81 18.14 -3.83 3.41
C LEU A 81 18.77 -2.59 4.03
N ASP A 82 18.76 -2.52 5.36
CA ASP A 82 19.55 -1.53 6.08
C ASP A 82 21.03 -1.65 5.68
N PRO A 83 21.79 -0.54 5.58
CA PRO A 83 23.18 -0.55 5.10
C PRO A 83 24.14 -1.48 5.86
N HIS A 84 23.79 -1.89 7.08
CA HIS A 84 24.59 -2.77 7.93
C HIS A 84 24.05 -4.19 8.04
N VAL A 85 22.95 -4.51 7.35
CA VAL A 85 22.32 -5.83 7.35
C VAL A 85 22.75 -6.60 6.10
N THR A 86 23.49 -7.69 6.29
CA THR A 86 24.01 -8.54 5.20
C THR A 86 23.23 -9.84 5.00
N ALA A 87 22.27 -10.12 5.89
CA ALA A 87 21.39 -11.27 5.81
C ALA A 87 20.01 -10.91 6.36
N SER A 88 18.97 -11.31 5.63
CA SER A 88 17.57 -11.09 6.01
C SER A 88 16.70 -12.23 5.50
N GLU A 89 15.49 -12.35 6.03
CA GLU A 89 14.45 -13.21 5.46
C GLU A 89 13.68 -12.45 4.37
N CYS A 90 13.31 -13.13 3.28
CA CYS A 90 12.45 -12.58 2.25
C CYS A 90 11.03 -12.36 2.81
N PRO A 91 10.49 -11.13 2.81
CA PRO A 91 9.18 -10.86 3.40
C PRO A 91 8.01 -11.49 2.64
N PHE A 92 8.24 -11.98 1.41
CA PHE A 92 7.22 -12.60 0.57
C PHE A 92 7.14 -14.11 0.74
N CYS A 93 8.29 -14.79 0.84
CA CYS A 93 8.35 -16.26 0.80
C CYS A 93 9.11 -16.91 1.96
N GLY A 94 9.69 -16.12 2.87
CA GLY A 94 10.43 -16.63 4.03
C GLY A 94 11.80 -17.24 3.71
N THR A 95 12.28 -17.13 2.47
CA THR A 95 13.60 -17.65 2.10
C THR A 95 14.70 -16.74 2.65
N GLN A 96 15.73 -17.33 3.25
CA GLN A 96 16.89 -16.58 3.72
C GLN A 96 17.67 -15.97 2.54
N ILE A 97 17.90 -14.67 2.60
CA ILE A 97 18.73 -13.90 1.69
C ILE A 97 20.08 -13.66 2.40
N VAL A 98 21.20 -14.03 1.75
CA VAL A 98 22.58 -13.86 2.26
C VAL A 98 23.49 -13.24 1.18
N THR A 99 22.89 -12.50 0.25
CA THR A 99 23.58 -11.96 -0.93
C THR A 99 24.18 -10.59 -0.64
N GLN A 100 25.24 -10.23 -1.35
CA GLN A 100 25.69 -8.85 -1.41
C GLN A 100 24.67 -8.06 -2.23
N GLY A 101 24.10 -7.02 -1.63
CA GLY A 101 23.16 -6.17 -2.34
C GLY A 101 23.82 -5.44 -3.50
N GLU A 102 23.02 -5.19 -4.53
CA GLU A 102 23.41 -4.41 -5.69
C GLU A 102 22.96 -2.96 -5.48
N SER A 103 23.77 -1.99 -5.92
CA SER A 103 23.37 -0.59 -5.89
C SER A 103 22.51 -0.30 -7.11
N GLU A 104 21.26 0.10 -6.87
CA GLU A 104 20.33 0.52 -7.91
C GLU A 104 19.98 2.00 -7.73
N ARG A 105 19.88 2.73 -8.85
CA ARG A 105 19.32 4.09 -8.84
C ARG A 105 17.81 3.98 -8.94
N VAL A 106 17.12 4.44 -7.90
CA VAL A 106 15.67 4.45 -7.82
C VAL A 106 15.15 5.86 -7.64
N ILE A 107 13.91 6.09 -8.07
CA ILE A 107 13.20 7.35 -7.80
C ILE A 107 12.91 7.40 -6.30
N LYS A 108 13.29 8.51 -5.66
CA LYS A 108 12.99 8.70 -4.25
C LYS A 108 11.47 8.84 -4.05
N PRO A 109 10.84 8.06 -3.15
CA PRO A 109 9.43 8.25 -2.82
C PRO A 109 9.19 9.66 -2.25
N LYS A 110 8.18 10.36 -2.77
CA LYS A 110 7.79 11.69 -2.26
C LYS A 110 7.06 11.60 -0.93
N SER A 111 6.35 10.51 -0.69
CA SER A 111 5.57 10.30 0.53
C SER A 111 5.52 8.81 0.89
N MET A 112 5.11 8.55 2.12
CA MET A 112 4.83 7.21 2.62
C MET A 112 3.58 7.25 3.48
N VAL A 113 2.77 6.20 3.40
CA VAL A 113 1.61 6.04 4.26
C VAL A 113 2.06 5.41 5.58
N PRO A 114 1.90 6.06 6.73
CA PRO A 114 2.30 5.46 7.99
C PRO A 114 1.44 4.24 8.33
N PHE A 115 2.02 3.25 8.99
CA PHE A 115 1.25 2.12 9.52
C PHE A 115 0.25 2.61 10.58
N SER A 116 -0.95 2.04 10.55
CA SER A 116 -2.04 2.32 11.51
C SER A 116 -2.43 1.10 12.34
N VAL A 117 -1.80 -0.05 12.09
CA VAL A 117 -2.06 -1.30 12.79
C VAL A 117 -0.74 -1.82 13.35
N GLY A 118 -0.64 -1.91 14.67
CA GLY A 118 0.53 -2.49 15.33
C GLY A 118 0.72 -3.97 15.00
N LYS A 119 1.97 -4.46 15.11
CA LYS A 119 2.34 -5.86 14.80
C LYS A 119 1.48 -6.87 15.57
N GLN A 120 1.27 -6.64 16.87
CA GLN A 120 0.47 -7.54 17.71
C GLN A 120 -0.98 -7.61 17.21
N LYS A 121 -1.55 -6.46 16.84
CA LYS A 121 -2.93 -6.42 16.32
C LYS A 121 -3.04 -7.10 14.97
N ALA A 122 -2.06 -6.89 14.09
CA ALA A 122 -1.99 -7.57 12.80
C ALA A 122 -1.93 -9.09 12.95
N ILE A 123 -1.11 -9.59 13.90
CA ILE A 123 -1.02 -11.01 14.25
C ILE A 123 -2.39 -11.56 14.70
N GLU A 124 -3.07 -10.90 15.64
CA GLU A 124 -4.38 -11.34 16.12
C GLU A 124 -5.41 -11.45 15.00
N VAL A 125 -5.53 -10.42 14.16
CA VAL A 125 -6.49 -10.36 13.06
C VAL A 125 -6.19 -11.46 12.03
N TRP A 126 -4.91 -11.63 11.69
CA TRP A 126 -4.47 -12.67 10.77
C TRP A 126 -4.76 -14.09 11.29
N GLN A 127 -4.44 -14.36 12.56
CA GLN A 127 -4.71 -15.66 13.19
C GLN A 127 -6.21 -15.98 13.21
N ALA A 128 -7.05 -15.02 13.59
CA ALA A 128 -8.50 -15.18 13.60
C ALA A 128 -9.05 -15.46 12.19
N TRP A 129 -8.55 -14.74 11.19
CA TRP A 129 -8.93 -14.93 9.78
C TRP A 129 -8.58 -16.34 9.29
N ILE A 130 -7.33 -16.79 9.44
CA ILE A 130 -6.90 -18.14 9.00
C ILE A 130 -7.70 -19.24 9.69
N GLN A 131 -7.94 -19.12 11.00
CA GLN A 131 -8.69 -20.14 11.76
C GLN A 131 -10.16 -20.20 11.32
N GLY A 132 -10.74 -19.06 10.93
CA GLY A 132 -12.12 -18.96 10.42
C GLY A 132 -12.34 -19.58 9.03
N LEU A 133 -11.29 -19.85 8.26
CA LEU A 133 -11.42 -20.46 6.93
C LEU A 133 -11.78 -21.94 7.04
N TRP A 134 -13.05 -22.29 6.84
CA TRP A 134 -13.54 -23.67 6.98
C TRP A 134 -12.78 -24.68 6.10
N PHE A 135 -12.48 -24.31 4.85
CA PHE A 135 -11.80 -25.16 3.87
C PHE A 135 -10.27 -24.99 3.80
N ALA A 136 -9.67 -24.18 4.67
CA ALA A 136 -8.22 -24.02 4.65
C ALA A 136 -7.50 -25.32 5.07
N PRO A 137 -6.41 -25.71 4.37
CA PRO A 137 -5.62 -26.88 4.75
C PRO A 137 -5.10 -26.78 6.19
N ASN A 138 -5.06 -27.91 6.92
CA ASN A 138 -4.56 -27.94 8.30
C ASN A 138 -3.14 -27.38 8.45
N LYS A 139 -2.28 -27.58 7.42
CA LYS A 139 -0.92 -27.02 7.40
C LYS A 139 -0.93 -25.48 7.40
N LEU A 140 -1.83 -24.87 6.64
CA LEU A 140 -2.01 -23.41 6.64
C LEU A 140 -2.56 -22.95 8.00
N LYS A 141 -3.51 -23.68 8.58
CA LYS A 141 -4.00 -23.34 9.93
C LYS A 141 -2.93 -23.47 11.01
N SER A 142 -1.93 -24.33 10.84
CA SER A 142 -0.82 -24.44 11.78
C SER A 142 0.25 -23.35 11.63
N SER A 143 0.31 -22.63 10.50
CA SER A 143 1.29 -21.56 10.29
C SER A 143 1.02 -20.35 11.20
N VAL A 144 -0.14 -20.28 11.86
CA VAL A 144 -0.43 -19.29 12.91
C VAL A 144 0.60 -19.29 14.05
N LYS A 145 1.37 -20.36 14.21
CA LYS A 145 2.49 -20.46 15.17
C LYS A 145 3.70 -19.62 14.77
N ASP A 146 3.84 -19.33 13.48
CA ASP A 146 4.93 -18.54 12.90
C ASP A 146 4.51 -17.06 12.76
N ALA A 147 3.47 -16.62 13.48
CA ALA A 147 2.93 -15.26 13.39
C ALA A 147 3.96 -14.17 13.73
N GLU A 148 4.95 -14.50 14.56
CA GLU A 148 6.07 -13.61 14.89
C GLU A 148 6.86 -13.16 13.65
N ASN A 149 6.83 -13.96 12.57
CA ASN A 149 7.51 -13.65 11.31
C ASN A 149 6.69 -12.71 10.41
N LEU A 150 5.51 -12.27 10.85
CA LEU A 150 4.72 -11.28 10.12
C LEU A 150 5.50 -9.96 10.04
N ALA A 151 5.83 -9.55 8.82
CA ALA A 151 6.58 -8.34 8.52
C ALA A 151 5.69 -7.29 7.84
N GLY A 152 5.85 -6.03 8.25
CA GLY A 152 5.32 -4.89 7.51
C GLY A 152 6.25 -4.55 6.35
N ILE A 153 5.68 -4.33 5.16
CA ILE A 153 6.44 -3.91 3.97
C ILE A 153 5.80 -2.68 3.34
N TYR A 154 6.64 -1.86 2.70
CA TYR A 154 6.18 -0.83 1.78
C TYR A 154 6.33 -1.32 0.35
N ILE A 155 5.29 -1.13 -0.44
CA ILE A 155 5.29 -1.38 -1.88
C ILE A 155 5.18 -0.02 -2.56
N PRO A 156 6.08 0.34 -3.49
CA PRO A 156 6.02 1.63 -4.16
C PRO A 156 4.82 1.68 -5.10
N HIS A 157 4.17 2.85 -5.15
CA HIS A 157 3.02 3.11 -6.00
C HIS A 157 3.14 4.50 -6.64
N TRP A 158 2.59 4.61 -7.83
CA TRP A 158 2.24 5.88 -8.46
C TRP A 158 0.80 6.22 -8.12
N THR A 159 0.53 7.49 -7.83
CA THR A 159 -0.82 8.05 -7.82
C THR A 159 -1.02 8.80 -9.13
N TYR A 160 -2.17 8.58 -9.76
CA TYR A 160 -2.54 9.28 -10.99
C TYR A 160 -3.93 9.88 -10.86
N ASP A 161 -4.05 11.10 -11.34
CA ASP A 161 -5.35 11.75 -11.56
C ASP A 161 -5.73 11.61 -13.01
N ALA A 162 -7.01 11.33 -13.26
CA ALA A 162 -7.52 11.17 -14.60
C ALA A 162 -8.92 11.75 -14.72
N GLU A 163 -9.06 12.75 -15.57
CA GLU A 163 -10.38 13.21 -15.99
C GLU A 163 -10.85 12.36 -17.18
N THR A 164 -11.93 11.59 -16.98
CA THR A 164 -12.50 10.76 -18.04
C THR A 164 -13.84 11.29 -18.50
N GLN A 165 -14.02 11.32 -19.82
CA GLN A 165 -15.29 11.60 -20.47
C GLN A 165 -15.59 10.48 -21.46
N THR A 166 -16.71 9.81 -21.29
CA THR A 166 -17.12 8.69 -22.13
C THR A 166 -18.53 8.93 -22.68
N ALA A 167 -18.62 9.04 -24.00
CA ALA A 167 -19.89 8.97 -24.70
C ALA A 167 -20.35 7.49 -24.78
N TYR A 168 -21.61 7.22 -24.50
CA TYR A 168 -22.21 5.90 -24.64
C TYR A 168 -23.47 5.94 -25.51
N ASP A 169 -23.73 4.84 -26.19
CA ASP A 169 -24.99 4.52 -26.88
C ASP A 169 -25.31 3.05 -26.61
N GLY A 170 -26.55 2.75 -26.29
CA GLY A 170 -26.97 1.40 -25.94
C GLY A 170 -28.47 1.26 -25.70
N GLU A 171 -28.87 0.13 -25.14
CA GLU A 171 -30.27 -0.15 -24.81
C GLU A 171 -30.46 -0.24 -23.29
N ARG A 172 -31.44 0.50 -22.78
CA ARG A 172 -31.89 0.42 -21.39
C ARG A 172 -33.15 -0.45 -21.34
N GLY A 173 -33.10 -1.49 -20.51
CA GLY A 173 -34.25 -2.29 -20.13
C GLY A 173 -34.88 -1.73 -18.86
N ASP A 174 -36.18 -1.40 -18.92
CA ASP A 174 -36.97 -1.12 -17.72
C ASP A 174 -37.95 -2.27 -17.48
N ASP A 175 -37.81 -2.92 -16.34
CA ASP A 175 -38.63 -4.06 -15.92
C ASP A 175 -40.06 -3.62 -15.58
N TYR A 176 -41.05 -4.40 -16.02
CA TYR A 176 -42.45 -4.17 -15.68
C TYR A 176 -43.23 -5.49 -15.60
N TRP A 177 -44.23 -5.51 -14.71
CA TRP A 177 -45.09 -6.66 -14.51
C TRP A 177 -46.33 -6.57 -15.38
N VAL A 178 -46.67 -7.66 -16.07
CA VAL A 178 -47.91 -7.81 -16.85
C VAL A 178 -48.67 -9.03 -16.34
N LYS A 179 -50.00 -8.94 -16.29
CA LYS A 179 -50.86 -10.10 -16.03
C LYS A 179 -51.34 -10.67 -17.37
N GLU A 180 -50.90 -11.87 -17.71
CA GLU A 180 -51.28 -12.60 -18.93
C GLU A 180 -51.88 -13.95 -18.53
N ASN A 181 -53.10 -14.24 -18.99
CA ASN A 181 -53.84 -15.47 -18.66
C ASN A 181 -53.97 -15.73 -17.15
N GLY A 182 -54.06 -14.67 -16.34
CA GLY A 182 -54.19 -14.78 -14.88
C GLY A 182 -52.85 -14.86 -14.12
N GLU A 183 -51.75 -15.14 -14.81
CA GLU A 183 -50.40 -15.23 -14.24
C GLU A 183 -49.67 -13.88 -14.34
N LYS A 184 -48.92 -13.51 -13.30
CA LYS A 184 -48.00 -12.35 -13.33
C LYS A 184 -46.70 -12.77 -14.00
N LYS A 185 -46.30 -12.06 -15.06
CA LYS A 185 -45.03 -12.26 -15.77
C LYS A 185 -44.20 -10.98 -15.73
N LEU A 186 -42.90 -11.12 -15.51
CA LEU A 186 -41.92 -10.04 -15.63
C LEU A 186 -41.56 -9.88 -17.11
N LYS A 187 -41.63 -8.65 -17.62
CA LYS A 187 -41.18 -8.30 -18.97
C LYS A 187 -40.23 -7.12 -18.90
N VAL A 188 -39.36 -7.01 -19.90
CA VAL A 188 -38.40 -5.91 -20.04
C VAL A 188 -38.84 -5.02 -21.20
N LYS A 189 -38.93 -3.70 -20.98
CA LYS A 189 -39.15 -2.73 -22.04
C LYS A 189 -37.80 -2.12 -22.43
N TRP A 190 -37.33 -2.46 -23.62
CA TRP A 190 -36.09 -1.91 -24.17
C TRP A 190 -36.32 -0.56 -24.85
N ARG A 191 -35.40 0.38 -24.63
CA ARG A 191 -35.33 1.66 -25.34
C ARG A 191 -33.88 2.03 -25.59
N ARG A 192 -33.60 2.64 -26.74
CA ARG A 192 -32.30 3.26 -26.99
C ARG A 192 -32.05 4.40 -26.02
N VAL A 193 -30.84 4.45 -25.52
CA VAL A 193 -30.32 5.52 -24.66
C VAL A 193 -28.90 5.84 -25.10
N SER A 194 -28.57 7.12 -25.04
CA SER A 194 -27.22 7.61 -25.23
C SER A 194 -26.97 8.76 -24.26
N GLY A 195 -25.70 9.08 -24.06
CA GLY A 195 -25.30 10.20 -23.22
C GLY A 195 -23.80 10.25 -23.03
N ASP A 196 -23.37 11.22 -22.24
CA ASP A 196 -21.99 11.41 -21.85
C ASP A 196 -21.86 11.21 -20.35
N VAL A 197 -20.86 10.43 -19.92
CA VAL A 197 -20.51 10.23 -18.52
C VAL A 197 -19.15 10.88 -18.29
N TYR A 198 -19.10 11.77 -17.30
CA TYR A 198 -17.86 12.33 -16.79
C TYR A 198 -17.54 11.69 -15.43
N VAL A 199 -16.35 11.11 -15.31
CA VAL A 199 -15.86 10.55 -14.05
C VAL A 199 -14.44 11.08 -13.83
N PRO A 200 -14.22 11.94 -12.82
CA PRO A 200 -12.88 12.25 -12.37
C PRO A 200 -12.36 11.09 -11.50
N PHE A 201 -11.11 10.74 -11.69
CA PHE A 201 -10.35 9.88 -10.82
C PHE A 201 -9.24 10.71 -10.17
N ASP A 202 -9.09 10.53 -8.87
CA ASP A 202 -8.19 11.27 -7.99
C ASP A 202 -7.44 10.23 -7.16
N ASP A 203 -6.11 10.30 -7.14
CA ASP A 203 -5.22 9.38 -6.43
C ASP A 203 -5.39 7.89 -6.82
N VAL A 204 -5.47 7.58 -8.11
CA VAL A 204 -5.50 6.18 -8.58
C VAL A 204 -4.14 5.53 -8.35
N LEU A 205 -4.11 4.55 -7.46
CA LEU A 205 -2.92 3.77 -7.16
C LEU A 205 -2.59 2.77 -8.26
N VAL A 206 -1.41 2.92 -8.84
CA VAL A 206 -0.81 1.97 -9.78
C VAL A 206 0.49 1.47 -9.18
N VAL A 207 0.64 0.16 -9.04
CA VAL A 207 1.84 -0.46 -8.46
C VAL A 207 3.06 -0.09 -9.29
N ALA A 208 4.12 0.39 -8.64
CA ALA A 208 5.37 0.83 -9.26
C ALA A 208 6.48 -0.23 -9.16
N SER A 209 6.10 -1.50 -9.09
CA SER A 209 6.98 -2.65 -8.94
C SER A 209 6.41 -3.83 -9.72
N ASP A 210 7.28 -4.57 -10.41
CA ASP A 210 6.92 -5.77 -11.18
C ASP A 210 7.17 -7.08 -10.40
N GLY A 211 7.51 -6.98 -9.10
CA GLY A 211 8.07 -8.07 -8.30
C GLY A 211 9.53 -7.81 -7.96
#